data_AF-A0A0F9LQ67-F1
#
_entry.id   AF-A0A0F9LQ67-F1
#
_cell.length_a   1.000
_cell.length_b   1.000
_cell.length_c   1.000
_cell.angle_alpha   90.00
_cell.angle_beta   90.00
_cell.angle_gamma   90.00
#
_symmetry.space_group_name_H-M   'P 1'
#
loop_
_entity.id
_entity.type
_entity.pdbx_description
1 polymer ?
#
loop_
_entity_poly.entity_id
_entity_poly.type
_entity_poly.pdbx_seq_one_letter_code
_entity_poly.pdbx_strand_id
1 'polypeptide(L)'
;MSQSDPGAHTDAESGTEQAARLNEVGNAHLSHHLGAVAPTYAEDGTIWFDSSDGGGVIEVKAMVDSEWQTLMTIDADSAGAGIAAYIDTFINALHDHSDAAGGGAVASANSVVDQGGGNNVLTKIMDIGDWDMDVSATIIVAHGLTHTKIRSISAIIRRDDDAFYFPLTQGIEGAAVPPTTLDGVIYQIDSTNIGLSRKTNGKYDGTDYDDFGGVQGNRGWVTIWYTE
;
A
#
# COMPACT_ATOMS: atom_id res chain seq x y z
N MET A 1 -45.47 8.24 -10.40
CA MET A 1 -45.69 6.86 -9.95
C MET A 1 -44.92 6.70 -8.65
N SER A 2 -45.56 6.95 -7.51
CA SER A 2 -44.92 6.76 -6.21
C SER A 2 -44.95 5.28 -5.90
N GLN A 3 -43.78 4.68 -5.72
CA GLN A 3 -43.65 3.34 -5.18
C GLN A 3 -44.23 3.37 -3.76
N SER A 4 -45.37 2.72 -3.57
CA SER A 4 -45.99 2.56 -2.26
C SER A 4 -44.99 1.86 -1.34
N ASP A 5 -44.83 2.43 -0.15
CA ASP A 5 -44.12 1.86 0.99
C ASP A 5 -44.44 0.36 1.10
N PRO A 6 -43.44 -0.55 1.00
CA PRO A 6 -43.67 -1.97 1.23
C PRO A 6 -43.93 -2.11 2.72
N GLY A 7 -45.19 -1.94 3.10
CA GLY A 7 -45.65 -2.01 4.47
C GLY A 7 -45.05 -3.23 5.16
N ALA A 8 -44.70 -3.09 6.43
CA ALA A 8 -44.24 -4.19 7.25
C ALA A 8 -45.31 -5.30 7.25
N HIS A 9 -45.15 -6.28 6.37
CA HIS A 9 -46.02 -7.43 6.24
C HIS A 9 -45.70 -8.38 7.40
N THR A 10 -46.41 -8.21 8.50
CA THR A 10 -46.42 -9.15 9.65
C THR A 10 -47.44 -10.27 9.46
N ASP A 11 -47.96 -10.42 8.25
CA ASP A 11 -49.00 -11.38 7.94
C ASP A 11 -48.29 -12.66 7.52
N ALA A 12 -48.71 -13.79 8.08
CA ALA A 12 -48.17 -15.11 7.80
C ALA A 12 -48.43 -15.52 6.34
N GLU A 13 -47.74 -14.88 5.40
CA GLU A 13 -47.70 -15.30 4.00
C GLU A 13 -47.20 -16.74 3.97
N SER A 14 -47.97 -17.62 3.33
CA SER A 14 -47.49 -18.95 3.05
C SER A 14 -46.30 -18.83 2.09
N GLY A 15 -45.29 -19.69 2.21
CA GLY A 15 -44.12 -19.56 1.31
C GLY A 15 -44.48 -19.72 -0.18
N THR A 16 -45.66 -20.26 -0.50
CA THR A 16 -46.24 -20.26 -1.86
C THR A 16 -46.48 -18.85 -2.40
N GLU A 17 -46.99 -17.94 -1.57
CA GLU A 17 -47.27 -16.55 -1.94
C GLU A 17 -45.98 -15.74 -2.12
N GLN A 18 -44.94 -16.03 -1.32
CA GLN A 18 -43.62 -15.44 -1.49
C GLN A 18 -42.92 -15.90 -2.77
N ALA A 19 -42.99 -17.21 -3.09
CA ALA A 19 -42.38 -17.75 -4.30
C ALA A 19 -43.00 -17.16 -5.57
N ALA A 20 -44.34 -17.01 -5.61
CA ALA A 20 -45.04 -16.40 -6.73
C ALA A 20 -44.59 -14.94 -6.98
N ARG A 21 -44.41 -14.16 -5.92
CA ARG A 21 -43.96 -12.77 -6.02
C ARG A 21 -42.51 -12.65 -6.50
N LEU A 22 -41.62 -13.54 -6.05
CA LEU A 22 -40.22 -13.51 -6.48
C LEU A 22 -40.08 -13.85 -7.97
N ASN A 23 -40.96 -14.71 -8.51
CA ASN A 23 -41.01 -15.04 -9.94
C ASN A 23 -41.55 -13.90 -10.81
N GLU A 24 -42.28 -12.93 -10.24
CA GLU A 24 -42.75 -11.75 -10.98
C GLU A 24 -41.65 -10.70 -11.21
N VAL A 25 -40.60 -10.68 -10.38
CA VAL A 25 -39.59 -9.61 -10.38
C VAL A 25 -38.36 -9.95 -11.25
N GLY A 26 -38.22 -11.21 -11.68
CA GLY A 26 -37.23 -11.65 -12.67
C GLY A 26 -37.53 -13.07 -13.10
N ASN A 27 -36.98 -13.53 -14.24
CA ASN A 27 -37.09 -14.92 -14.73
C ASN A 27 -36.44 -15.97 -13.79
N ALA A 28 -36.52 -15.79 -12.47
CA ALA A 28 -36.22 -16.81 -11.50
C ALA A 28 -37.43 -17.73 -11.42
N HIS A 29 -37.22 -19.04 -11.56
CA HIS A 29 -38.22 -20.06 -11.26
C HIS A 29 -37.95 -20.54 -9.83
N LEU A 30 -38.44 -19.77 -8.85
CA LEU A 30 -38.42 -20.12 -7.43
C LEU A 30 -39.73 -20.83 -7.09
N SER A 31 -39.63 -21.97 -6.41
CA SER A 31 -40.79 -22.67 -5.85
C SER A 31 -40.56 -22.94 -4.37
N HIS A 32 -41.60 -22.78 -3.56
CA HIS A 32 -41.59 -23.16 -2.16
C HIS A 32 -42.39 -24.46 -2.01
N HIS A 33 -41.75 -25.49 -1.47
CA HIS A 33 -42.38 -26.77 -1.20
C HIS A 33 -42.11 -27.16 0.25
N LEU A 34 -43.16 -27.51 0.99
CA LEU A 34 -43.05 -28.01 2.36
C LEU A 34 -43.07 -29.54 2.30
N GLY A 35 -41.91 -30.16 2.55
CA GLY A 35 -41.77 -31.61 2.75
C GLY A 35 -40.69 -32.29 1.91
N ALA A 36 -40.29 -33.49 2.36
CA ALA A 36 -39.21 -34.37 1.88
C ALA A 36 -39.17 -34.72 0.39
N VAL A 37 -40.20 -34.38 -0.37
CA VAL A 37 -40.40 -34.86 -1.73
C VAL A 37 -40.03 -33.74 -2.69
N ALA A 38 -39.04 -34.01 -3.55
CA ALA A 38 -38.61 -33.08 -4.58
C ALA A 38 -39.81 -32.64 -5.45
N PRO A 39 -39.90 -31.35 -5.84
CA PRO A 39 -40.99 -30.86 -6.66
C PRO A 39 -41.04 -31.58 -8.02
N THR A 40 -42.26 -31.84 -8.51
CA THR A 40 -42.51 -32.53 -9.79
C THR A 40 -42.41 -31.63 -11.02
N TYR A 41 -42.29 -30.31 -10.84
CA TYR A 41 -42.02 -29.37 -11.93
C TYR A 41 -40.50 -29.19 -12.07
N ALA A 42 -39.98 -29.45 -13.27
CA ALA A 42 -38.59 -29.83 -13.52
C ALA A 42 -38.08 -29.17 -14.81
N GLU A 43 -38.26 -27.85 -14.94
CA GLU A 43 -37.62 -27.13 -16.03
C GLU A 43 -36.16 -26.84 -15.67
N ASP A 44 -35.25 -27.02 -16.63
CA ASP A 44 -33.82 -26.76 -16.43
C ASP A 44 -33.60 -25.32 -15.95
N GLY A 45 -32.77 -25.18 -14.91
CA GLY A 45 -32.49 -23.90 -14.25
C GLY A 45 -33.42 -23.55 -13.09
N THR A 46 -34.42 -24.38 -12.77
CA THR A 46 -35.21 -24.22 -11.54
C THR A 46 -34.31 -24.38 -10.33
N ILE A 47 -34.39 -23.45 -9.36
CA ILE A 47 -33.64 -23.50 -8.10
C ILE A 47 -34.57 -23.91 -6.97
N TRP A 48 -34.15 -24.92 -6.20
CA TRP A 48 -34.87 -25.43 -5.06
C TRP A 48 -34.03 -25.31 -3.79
N PHE A 49 -34.64 -24.81 -2.72
CA PHE A 49 -34.05 -24.83 -1.38
C PHE A 49 -34.68 -26.00 -0.62
N ASP A 50 -33.91 -27.06 -0.42
CA ASP A 50 -34.32 -28.28 0.29
C ASP A 50 -33.89 -28.19 1.74
N SER A 51 -34.84 -28.25 2.68
CA SER A 51 -34.53 -28.51 4.08
C SER A 51 -34.71 -30.00 4.33
N SER A 52 -33.64 -30.77 4.21
CA SER A 52 -33.72 -32.22 4.42
C SER A 52 -34.28 -32.55 5.82
N ASP A 53 -35.09 -33.61 5.88
CA ASP A 53 -36.08 -34.00 6.90
C ASP A 53 -35.65 -34.02 8.39
N GLY A 54 -35.17 -32.90 8.91
CA GLY A 54 -34.89 -32.70 10.33
C GLY A 54 -33.41 -32.62 10.73
N GLY A 55 -32.48 -32.39 9.80
CA GLY A 55 -31.04 -32.31 10.08
C GLY A 55 -30.41 -30.92 10.00
N GLY A 56 -31.20 -29.83 10.04
CA GLY A 56 -30.68 -28.47 9.96
C GLY A 56 -29.97 -28.10 8.65
N VAL A 57 -29.96 -29.00 7.66
CA VAL A 57 -29.27 -28.79 6.40
C VAL A 57 -30.19 -28.13 5.39
N ILE A 58 -29.77 -26.97 4.89
CA ILE A 58 -30.36 -26.29 3.74
C ILE A 58 -29.50 -26.62 2.52
N GLU A 59 -30.05 -27.33 1.55
CA GLU A 59 -29.41 -27.57 0.26
C GLU A 59 -30.00 -26.64 -0.80
N VAL A 60 -29.15 -25.96 -1.56
CA VAL A 60 -29.52 -25.27 -2.78
C VAL A 60 -29.30 -26.23 -3.92
N LYS A 61 -30.38 -26.65 -4.59
CA LYS A 61 -30.38 -27.57 -5.72
C LYS A 61 -30.81 -26.86 -6.99
N ALA A 62 -30.34 -27.32 -8.14
CA ALA A 62 -30.82 -26.89 -9.44
C ALA A 62 -31.20 -28.09 -10.32
N MET A 63 -32.23 -27.93 -11.14
CA MET A 63 -32.59 -28.93 -12.16
C MET A 63 -31.67 -28.76 -13.37
N VAL A 64 -30.92 -29.82 -13.72
CA VAL A 64 -30.01 -29.87 -14.86
C VAL A 64 -30.22 -31.18 -15.59
N ASP A 65 -30.57 -31.12 -16.87
CA ASP A 65 -30.84 -32.30 -17.72
C ASP A 65 -31.89 -33.25 -17.10
N SER A 66 -32.93 -32.68 -16.49
CA SER A 66 -34.00 -33.41 -15.78
C SER A 66 -33.55 -34.16 -14.50
N GLU A 67 -32.40 -33.80 -13.91
CA GLU A 67 -31.95 -34.30 -12.61
C GLU A 67 -31.69 -33.15 -11.62
N TRP A 68 -32.08 -33.32 -10.35
CA TRP A 68 -31.78 -32.36 -9.30
C TRP A 68 -30.32 -32.53 -8.85
N GLN A 69 -29.51 -31.49 -9.04
CA GLN A 69 -28.12 -31.44 -8.59
C GLN A 69 -27.95 -30.45 -7.45
N THR A 70 -27.23 -30.84 -6.38
CA THR A 70 -26.89 -29.94 -5.28
C THR A 70 -25.79 -28.98 -5.70
N LEU A 71 -26.10 -27.68 -5.70
CA LEU A 71 -25.14 -26.60 -5.95
C LEU A 71 -24.41 -26.18 -4.68
N MET A 72 -25.11 -26.18 -3.54
CA MET A 72 -24.57 -25.77 -2.25
C MET A 72 -25.28 -26.51 -1.13
N THR A 73 -24.54 -26.92 -0.11
CA THR A 73 -25.08 -27.49 1.13
C THR A 73 -24.69 -26.57 2.29
N ILE A 74 -25.67 -26.12 3.06
CA ILE A 74 -25.49 -25.38 4.31
C ILE A 74 -25.95 -26.32 5.42
N ASP A 75 -25.02 -27.01 6.06
CA ASP A 75 -25.33 -27.93 7.15
C ASP A 75 -25.26 -27.19 8.50
N ALA A 76 -26.40 -27.00 9.15
CA ALA A 76 -26.45 -26.39 10.48
C ALA A 76 -26.07 -27.37 11.61
N ASP A 77 -26.12 -28.68 11.38
CA ASP A 77 -25.94 -29.72 12.41
C ASP A 77 -24.50 -30.27 12.49
N SER A 78 -23.73 -30.29 11.39
CA SER A 78 -22.27 -30.50 11.48
C SER A 78 -21.54 -29.32 12.13
N ALA A 79 -22.26 -28.22 12.36
CA ALA A 79 -21.85 -27.10 13.19
C ALA A 79 -22.59 -27.12 14.54
N GLY A 80 -22.61 -28.26 15.25
CA GLY A 80 -23.22 -28.49 16.59
C GLY A 80 -22.76 -27.60 17.77
N ALA A 81 -22.16 -26.47 17.45
CA ALA A 81 -21.79 -25.29 18.22
C ALA A 81 -21.16 -24.27 17.25
N GLY A 82 -20.79 -24.68 16.02
CA GLY A 82 -19.91 -24.00 15.10
C GLY A 82 -20.43 -22.71 14.50
N ILE A 83 -21.65 -22.60 13.96
CA ILE A 83 -22.04 -21.32 13.32
C ILE A 83 -22.24 -20.22 14.36
N ALA A 84 -22.95 -20.52 15.46
CA ALA A 84 -23.10 -19.59 16.56
C ALA A 84 -21.74 -19.27 17.22
N ALA A 85 -20.86 -20.25 17.43
CA ALA A 85 -19.52 -20.00 17.96
C ALA A 85 -18.59 -19.30 16.97
N TYR A 86 -18.72 -19.51 15.66
CA TYR A 86 -17.95 -18.78 14.65
C TYR A 86 -18.44 -17.34 14.56
N ILE A 87 -19.75 -17.13 14.62
CA ILE A 87 -20.34 -15.78 14.68
C ILE A 87 -19.93 -15.10 15.99
N ASP A 88 -20.02 -15.77 17.14
CA ASP A 88 -19.60 -15.23 18.43
C ASP A 88 -18.09 -15.00 18.48
N THR A 89 -17.27 -15.91 17.95
CA THR A 89 -15.81 -15.75 17.89
C THR A 89 -15.46 -14.59 16.96
N PHE A 90 -16.15 -14.46 15.83
CA PHE A 90 -15.95 -13.34 14.91
C PHE A 90 -16.39 -12.01 15.53
N ILE A 91 -17.56 -11.96 16.16
CA ILE A 91 -18.08 -10.78 16.87
C ILE A 91 -17.17 -10.40 18.04
N ASN A 92 -16.71 -11.37 18.83
CA ASN A 92 -15.79 -11.13 19.95
C ASN A 92 -14.41 -10.72 19.46
N ALA A 93 -13.90 -11.30 18.36
CA ALA A 93 -12.66 -10.83 17.75
C ALA A 93 -12.79 -9.40 17.22
N LEU A 94 -13.96 -9.02 16.70
CA LEU A 94 -14.27 -7.64 16.28
C LEU A 94 -14.32 -6.68 17.48
N HIS A 95 -14.94 -7.11 18.60
CA HIS A 95 -15.05 -6.34 19.84
C HIS A 95 -13.73 -6.24 20.61
N ASP A 96 -12.96 -7.32 20.72
CA ASP A 96 -11.63 -7.27 21.34
C ASP A 96 -10.70 -6.36 20.54
N HIS A 97 -10.89 -6.27 19.22
CA HIS A 97 -10.17 -5.30 18.40
C HIS A 97 -10.67 -3.85 18.56
N SER A 98 -11.92 -3.63 19.02
CA SER A 98 -12.45 -2.31 19.38
C SER A 98 -12.11 -1.87 20.80
N ASP A 99 -11.95 -2.83 21.72
CA ASP A 99 -11.81 -2.55 23.16
C ASP A 99 -10.35 -2.64 23.63
N ALA A 100 -9.51 -3.45 22.96
CA ALA A 100 -8.05 -3.37 23.12
C ALA A 100 -7.46 -2.09 22.49
N ALA A 101 -8.24 -1.40 21.65
CA ALA A 101 -7.96 -0.05 21.18
C ALA A 101 -8.75 0.96 22.00
N GLY A 102 -8.31 1.24 23.23
CA GLY A 102 -8.84 2.38 23.99
C GLY A 102 -8.85 3.65 23.14
N GLY A 103 -10.02 4.05 22.64
CA GLY A 103 -10.27 5.30 21.93
C GLY A 103 -9.40 5.60 20.69
N GLY A 104 -8.72 4.61 20.10
CA GLY A 104 -7.82 4.80 18.97
C GLY A 104 -8.43 4.23 17.70
N ALA A 105 -8.76 5.09 16.75
CA ALA A 105 -9.26 4.72 15.42
C ALA A 105 -8.49 3.50 14.85
N VAL A 106 -9.24 2.55 14.28
CA VAL A 106 -8.71 1.41 13.52
C VAL A 106 -7.87 1.96 12.38
N ALA A 107 -6.58 2.15 12.63
CA ALA A 107 -5.61 2.40 11.61
C ALA A 107 -5.55 1.12 10.79
N SER A 108 -6.13 1.17 9.59
CA SER A 108 -5.77 0.28 8.49
C SER A 108 -4.29 -0.08 8.62
N ALA A 109 -3.92 -1.36 8.56
CA ALA A 109 -2.53 -1.81 8.64
C ALA A 109 -1.63 -1.24 7.52
N ASN A 110 -2.18 -0.40 6.63
CA ASN A 110 -1.47 0.38 5.63
C ASN A 110 -1.46 1.91 5.90
N SER A 111 -1.98 2.34 7.05
CA SER A 111 -1.84 3.71 7.52
C SER A 111 -0.57 3.76 8.37
N VAL A 112 0.54 4.14 7.73
CA VAL A 112 1.66 4.74 8.45
C VAL A 112 1.15 6.05 9.01
N VAL A 113 0.42 5.97 10.13
CA VAL A 113 0.09 7.14 10.92
C VAL A 113 1.43 7.59 11.49
N ASP A 114 1.95 8.70 10.97
CA ASP A 114 3.08 9.39 11.59
C ASP A 114 2.72 9.66 13.04
N GLN A 115 3.30 8.88 13.96
CA GLN A 115 2.99 8.93 15.38
C GLN A 115 3.83 9.97 16.13
N GLY A 116 4.61 10.80 15.44
CA GLY A 116 5.53 11.73 16.08
C GLY A 116 5.14 13.18 15.86
N GLY A 117 4.84 13.93 16.93
CA GLY A 117 4.79 15.40 16.91
C GLY A 117 6.15 16.09 16.65
N GLY A 118 7.01 15.49 15.82
CA GLY A 118 8.26 16.07 15.34
C GLY A 118 8.07 16.75 13.99
N ASN A 119 8.99 17.63 13.60
CA ASN A 119 8.95 18.22 12.27
C ASN A 119 9.28 17.15 11.22
N ASN A 120 8.50 17.12 10.13
CA ASN A 120 8.78 16.29 8.96
C ASN A 120 10.21 16.52 8.47
N VAL A 121 10.93 15.42 8.17
CA VAL A 121 12.22 15.48 7.48
C VAL A 121 11.97 15.49 5.98
N LEU A 122 12.28 16.60 5.35
CA LEU A 122 12.22 16.83 3.91
C LEU A 122 13.59 16.58 3.27
N THR A 123 13.58 16.27 1.97
CA THR A 123 14.79 16.09 1.16
C THR A 123 14.82 17.10 0.02
N LYS A 124 15.97 17.74 -0.19
CA LYS A 124 16.24 18.60 -1.35
C LYS A 124 17.45 18.04 -2.11
N ILE A 125 17.27 17.78 -3.40
CA ILE A 125 18.34 17.38 -4.31
C ILE A 125 18.58 18.54 -5.28
N MET A 126 19.83 18.91 -5.47
CA MET A 126 20.21 20.02 -6.34
C MET A 126 21.48 19.73 -7.11
N ASP A 127 21.56 20.26 -8.32
CA ASP A 127 22.76 20.18 -9.16
C ASP A 127 23.90 20.99 -8.54
N ILE A 128 25.13 20.47 -8.65
CA ILE A 128 26.34 21.22 -8.32
C ILE A 128 26.60 22.31 -9.37
N GLY A 129 26.16 22.05 -10.60
CA GLY A 129 26.49 22.87 -11.76
C GLY A 129 27.86 22.51 -12.31
N ASP A 130 28.41 23.42 -13.09
CA ASP A 130 29.68 23.23 -13.76
C ASP A 130 30.83 23.42 -12.76
N TRP A 131 31.62 22.37 -12.56
CA TRP A 131 32.79 22.40 -11.70
C TRP A 131 33.91 21.63 -12.38
N ASP A 132 34.82 22.38 -12.97
CA ASP A 132 36.13 21.89 -13.38
C ASP A 132 36.94 21.53 -12.14
N MET A 133 36.99 20.24 -11.82
CA MET A 133 37.74 19.78 -10.66
C MET A 133 39.24 19.68 -10.97
N ASP A 134 39.69 19.66 -12.22
CA ASP A 134 41.13 19.72 -12.52
C ASP A 134 41.69 21.11 -12.22
N VAL A 135 40.94 22.16 -12.55
CA VAL A 135 41.37 23.55 -12.39
C VAL A 135 41.01 24.14 -11.01
N SER A 136 39.79 23.90 -10.52
CA SER A 136 39.32 24.50 -9.25
C SER A 136 39.22 23.46 -8.13
N ALA A 137 39.91 23.71 -7.03
CA ALA A 137 39.82 22.86 -5.85
C ALA A 137 38.49 22.98 -5.10
N THR A 138 37.72 24.06 -5.31
CA THR A 138 36.49 24.33 -4.58
C THR A 138 35.37 24.88 -5.45
N ILE A 139 34.14 24.67 -5.00
CA ILE A 139 32.94 25.32 -5.54
C ILE A 139 31.95 25.64 -4.41
N ILE A 140 31.13 26.67 -4.62
CA ILE A 140 30.04 27.06 -3.72
C ILE A 140 28.70 26.79 -4.40
N VAL A 141 27.82 26.08 -3.69
CA VAL A 141 26.48 25.70 -4.18
C VAL A 141 25.41 26.35 -3.30
N ALA A 142 24.58 27.22 -3.88
CA ALA A 142 23.57 27.99 -3.14
C ALA A 142 22.29 27.18 -2.91
N HIS A 143 21.98 26.83 -1.65
CA HIS A 143 20.86 25.92 -1.33
C HIS A 143 19.59 26.62 -0.84
N GLY A 144 19.68 27.87 -0.35
CA GLY A 144 18.50 28.66 0.05
C GLY A 144 17.70 28.11 1.24
N LEU A 145 18.33 27.37 2.15
CA LEU A 145 17.72 26.87 3.39
C LEU A 145 18.31 27.59 4.60
N THR A 146 17.54 27.73 5.68
CA THR A 146 18.11 28.22 6.94
C THR A 146 19.01 27.14 7.55
N HIS A 147 20.23 27.48 7.96
CA HIS A 147 21.22 26.52 8.46
C HIS A 147 20.67 25.64 9.60
N THR A 148 19.91 26.21 10.53
CA THR A 148 19.35 25.49 11.70
C THR A 148 18.33 24.40 11.33
N LYS A 149 17.83 24.41 10.10
CA LYS A 149 16.88 23.42 9.58
C LYS A 149 17.57 22.22 8.93
N ILE A 150 18.85 22.33 8.59
CA ILE A 150 19.62 21.25 7.97
C ILE A 150 19.89 20.15 9.01
N ARG A 151 19.76 18.89 8.58
CA ARG A 151 20.00 17.68 9.39
C ARG A 151 21.14 16.85 8.85
N SER A 152 21.28 16.79 7.54
CA SER A 152 22.38 16.08 6.87
C SER A 152 22.60 16.65 5.47
N ILE A 153 23.84 16.56 4.98
CA ILE A 153 24.23 16.90 3.61
C ILE A 153 25.13 15.79 3.10
N SER A 154 24.89 15.34 1.88
CA SER A 154 25.82 14.50 1.11
C SER A 154 25.99 15.07 -0.30
N ALA A 155 27.12 14.75 -0.94
CA ALA A 155 27.38 15.12 -2.31
C ALA A 155 27.88 13.90 -3.10
N ILE A 156 27.37 13.73 -4.30
CA ILE A 156 27.79 12.73 -5.27
C ILE A 156 28.45 13.45 -6.44
N ILE A 157 29.64 12.98 -6.81
CA ILE A 157 30.42 13.47 -7.94
C ILE A 157 30.26 12.51 -9.10
N ARG A 158 29.96 13.07 -10.27
CA ARG A 158 29.82 12.40 -11.55
C ARG A 158 31.11 12.57 -12.37
N ARG A 159 31.53 11.49 -13.03
CA ARG A 159 32.61 11.48 -14.04
C ARG A 159 32.11 12.05 -15.37
N ASP A 160 33.01 12.62 -16.18
CA ASP A 160 32.61 13.35 -17.40
C ASP A 160 31.88 12.48 -18.43
N ASP A 161 32.27 11.22 -18.54
CA ASP A 161 31.64 10.23 -19.41
C ASP A 161 30.34 9.61 -18.85
N ASP A 162 29.90 10.07 -17.66
CA ASP A 162 28.68 9.64 -16.97
C ASP A 162 28.68 8.14 -16.60
N ALA A 163 29.82 7.46 -16.64
CA ALA A 163 29.89 6.02 -16.36
C ALA A 163 29.90 5.69 -14.86
N PHE A 164 30.38 6.62 -14.01
CA PHE A 164 30.53 6.39 -12.59
C PHE A 164 30.13 7.60 -11.74
N TYR A 165 29.62 7.28 -10.55
CA TYR A 165 29.22 8.24 -9.52
C TYR A 165 29.83 7.84 -8.19
N PHE A 166 30.49 8.78 -7.53
CA PHE A 166 31.17 8.52 -6.26
C PHE A 166 30.82 9.57 -5.21
N PRO A 167 30.62 9.21 -3.93
CA PRO A 167 30.45 10.19 -2.85
C PRO A 167 31.68 11.07 -2.72
N LEU A 168 31.51 12.40 -2.67
CA LEU A 168 32.62 13.36 -2.52
C LEU A 168 33.55 13.02 -1.35
N THR A 169 32.98 12.54 -0.25
CA THR A 169 33.69 12.19 0.98
C THR A 169 34.14 10.72 1.00
N GLN A 170 34.34 10.09 -0.16
CA GLN A 170 34.94 8.76 -0.21
C GLN A 170 36.38 8.78 0.30
N GLY A 171 36.81 7.67 0.89
CA GLY A 171 38.21 7.46 1.25
C GLY A 171 39.07 7.27 0.01
N ILE A 172 40.33 7.67 0.11
CA ILE A 172 41.32 7.48 -0.96
C ILE A 172 41.48 5.99 -1.25
N GLU A 173 41.43 5.63 -2.52
CA GLU A 173 41.66 4.26 -2.98
C GLU A 173 43.05 3.76 -2.54
N GLY A 174 43.10 2.60 -1.88
CA GLY A 174 44.35 2.04 -1.34
C GLY A 174 44.79 2.60 0.03
N ALA A 175 44.02 3.51 0.65
CA ALA A 175 44.28 3.93 2.02
C ALA A 175 43.99 2.83 3.05
N ALA A 176 44.56 2.96 4.25
CA ALA A 176 44.23 2.11 5.39
C ALA A 176 42.71 2.15 5.68
N VAL A 177 42.14 1.05 6.17
CA VAL A 177 40.72 0.96 6.54
C VAL A 177 40.59 1.11 8.07
N PRO A 178 39.83 2.10 8.59
CA PRO A 178 39.08 3.13 7.87
C PRO A 178 39.99 4.23 7.29
N PRO A 179 39.60 4.85 6.16
CA PRO A 179 40.40 5.87 5.50
C PRO A 179 40.58 7.09 6.42
N THR A 180 41.83 7.45 6.68
CA THR A 180 42.18 8.65 7.49
C THR A 180 42.24 9.92 6.64
N THR A 181 42.07 9.81 5.32
CA THR A 181 42.06 10.94 4.39
C THR A 181 40.97 10.72 3.35
N LEU A 182 40.20 11.78 3.07
CA LEU A 182 39.10 11.79 2.11
C LEU A 182 39.55 12.45 0.80
N ASP A 183 38.95 12.05 -0.32
CA ASP A 183 39.18 12.67 -1.64
C ASP A 183 38.49 14.04 -1.81
N GLY A 184 37.54 14.34 -0.92
CA GLY A 184 36.85 15.61 -0.86
C GLY A 184 36.11 15.80 0.46
N VAL A 185 35.63 17.02 0.68
CA VAL A 185 34.97 17.42 1.93
C VAL A 185 33.91 18.48 1.66
N ILE A 186 32.83 18.42 2.44
CA ILE A 186 31.86 19.50 2.60
C ILE A 186 32.39 20.38 3.75
N TYR A 187 32.92 21.56 3.44
CA TYR A 187 33.70 22.35 4.41
C TYR A 187 33.01 23.62 4.92
N GLN A 188 31.93 24.05 4.26
CA GLN A 188 31.15 25.22 4.66
C GLN A 188 29.67 24.89 4.54
N ILE A 189 28.92 25.09 5.63
CA ILE A 189 27.47 24.94 5.66
C ILE A 189 26.93 26.17 6.37
N ASP A 190 26.32 27.07 5.63
CA ASP A 190 25.67 28.26 6.19
C ASP A 190 24.20 28.34 5.79
N SER A 191 23.56 29.50 5.92
CA SER A 191 22.12 29.66 5.61
C SER A 191 21.86 30.00 4.13
N THR A 192 22.89 29.97 3.30
CA THR A 192 22.81 30.36 1.89
C THR A 192 23.55 29.36 1.02
N ASN A 193 24.69 28.87 1.49
CA ASN A 193 25.69 28.19 0.69
C ASN A 193 26.22 26.92 1.35
N ILE A 194 26.56 25.95 0.49
CA ILE A 194 27.36 24.78 0.82
C ILE A 194 28.67 24.87 0.05
N GLY A 195 29.79 24.79 0.76
CA GLY A 195 31.13 24.73 0.16
C GLY A 195 31.59 23.29 -0.01
N LEU A 196 31.95 22.94 -1.24
CA LEU A 196 32.53 21.65 -1.60
C LEU A 196 33.99 21.84 -1.96
N SER A 197 34.87 20.99 -1.43
CA SER A 197 36.29 20.97 -1.78
C SER A 197 36.68 19.57 -2.20
N ARG A 198 37.52 19.48 -3.22
CA ARG A 198 38.31 18.28 -3.48
C ARG A 198 39.66 18.36 -2.80
N LYS A 199 40.35 17.23 -2.79
CA LYS A 199 41.76 17.14 -2.41
C LYS A 199 42.65 17.31 -3.65
N THR A 200 43.77 18.03 -3.51
CA THR A 200 44.84 18.05 -4.52
C THR A 200 45.55 16.71 -4.59
N ASN A 201 45.78 16.21 -5.80
CA ASN A 201 46.23 14.87 -6.13
C ASN A 201 45.31 13.77 -5.57
N GLY A 202 44.02 14.07 -5.37
CA GLY A 202 42.99 13.08 -5.01
C GLY A 202 42.33 12.46 -6.25
N LYS A 203 41.38 11.54 -6.02
CA LYS A 203 40.65 10.85 -7.11
C LYS A 203 39.94 11.79 -8.08
N TYR A 204 39.50 12.95 -7.60
CA TYR A 204 38.78 13.95 -8.40
C TYR A 204 39.69 15.02 -9.02
N ASP A 205 41.01 14.90 -8.88
CA ASP A 205 42.00 15.84 -9.44
C ASP A 205 42.59 15.25 -10.73
N GLY A 206 41.82 15.31 -11.80
CA GLY A 206 42.27 14.86 -13.11
C GLY A 206 41.21 15.02 -14.19
N THR A 207 41.62 14.74 -15.44
CA THR A 207 40.84 14.96 -16.68
C THR A 207 39.57 14.14 -16.82
N ASP A 208 39.32 13.20 -15.92
CA ASP A 208 38.04 12.46 -15.86
C ASP A 208 36.96 13.24 -15.11
N TYR A 209 37.34 14.35 -14.47
CA TYR A 209 36.47 15.23 -13.69
C TYR A 209 36.69 16.71 -14.04
N ASP A 210 36.87 17.02 -15.33
CA ASP A 210 37.10 18.37 -15.87
C ASP A 210 35.84 18.99 -16.50
N ASP A 211 35.90 20.19 -17.07
CA ASP A 211 34.76 20.96 -17.58
C ASP A 211 34.00 20.36 -18.81
N PHE A 212 33.88 19.02 -18.91
CA PHE A 212 33.29 18.29 -20.03
C PHE A 212 33.88 18.73 -21.37
N GLY A 213 35.17 19.05 -21.40
CA GLY A 213 35.86 19.59 -22.57
C GLY A 213 35.40 21.00 -22.98
N GLY A 214 35.16 21.89 -22.01
CA GLY A 214 34.69 23.25 -22.20
C GLY A 214 33.19 23.41 -22.42
N VAL A 215 32.40 22.38 -22.13
CA VAL A 215 30.94 22.39 -22.25
C VAL A 215 30.34 22.47 -20.86
N GLN A 216 29.47 23.46 -20.62
CA GLN A 216 28.76 23.55 -19.34
C GLN A 216 28.02 22.23 -19.05
N GLY A 217 28.38 21.58 -17.95
CA GLY A 217 27.76 20.35 -17.49
C GLY A 217 27.41 20.40 -16.00
N ASN A 218 26.95 19.26 -15.48
CA ASN A 218 26.66 19.11 -14.05
C ASN A 218 27.64 18.12 -13.43
N ARG A 219 28.47 18.60 -12.49
CA ARG A 219 29.45 17.77 -11.76
C ARG A 219 28.80 16.74 -10.83
N GLY A 220 27.51 16.89 -10.54
CA GLY A 220 26.76 15.91 -9.77
C GLY A 220 25.70 16.56 -8.89
N TRP A 221 25.43 15.98 -7.74
CA TRP A 221 24.28 16.38 -6.93
C TRP A 221 24.64 16.51 -5.46
N VAL A 222 24.05 17.53 -4.84
CA VAL A 222 24.00 17.68 -3.39
C VAL A 222 22.62 17.27 -2.90
N THR A 223 22.58 16.37 -1.92
CA THR A 223 21.36 15.96 -1.23
C THR A 223 21.38 16.53 0.18
N ILE A 224 20.32 17.26 0.53
CA ILE A 224 20.15 17.89 1.84
C ILE A 224 18.89 17.32 2.49
N TRP A 225 19.04 16.77 3.69
CA TRP A 225 17.91 16.44 4.56
C TRP A 225 17.70 17.59 5.53
N TYR A 226 16.47 18.08 5.64
CA TYR A 226 16.15 19.26 6.44
C TYR A 226 14.74 19.15 7.04
N THR A 227 14.42 19.97 8.05
CA THR A 227 13.06 20.11 8.57
C THR A 227 12.44 21.42 8.13
N GLU A 228 11.12 21.50 8.05
CA GLU A 228 10.42 22.80 7.95
C GLU A 228 10.74 23.71 9.14
#